data_AF-A0A4W3I9X6-F1
#
_entry.id   AF-A0A4W3I9X6-F1
#
_cell.length_a   1.000
_cell.length_b   1.000
_cell.length_c   1.000
_cell.angle_alpha   90.00
_cell.angle_beta   90.00
_cell.angle_gamma   90.00
#
_symmetry.space_group_name_H-M   'P 1'
#
loop_
_entity.id
_entity.type
_entity.pdbx_description
1 polymer ?
#
loop_
_entity_poly.entity_id
_entity_poly.type
_entity_poly.pdbx_seq_one_letter_code
_entity_poly.pdbx_strand_id
1 'polypeptide(L)'
;FSGLDTKEPNAVVVGLSPPHFDYNTMNKAFRLILDGAPLIAIHKARYYQTSGGLSLGPGPFVTGLEYAADVQATVVGKPQASFFQKALPSTGCQPHQAIMIGDDARDDVGGAQNAGMLGILVKTGKYRAGDEEKISPGPYLTCDSFPQAVDHILQHLV
;
A
#
# COMPACT_ATOMS: atom_id res chain seq x y z
N PHE A 1 -17.38 -5.33 -4.98
CA PHE A 1 -16.79 -6.57 -5.51
C PHE A 1 -17.77 -7.18 -6.51
N SER A 2 -17.62 -6.88 -7.81
CA SER A 2 -18.52 -7.46 -8.82
C SER A 2 -18.22 -8.95 -8.99
N GLY A 3 -19.26 -9.78 -9.11
CA GLY A 3 -19.12 -11.22 -9.32
C GLY A 3 -18.77 -12.06 -8.09
N LEU A 4 -18.75 -11.47 -6.89
CA LEU A 4 -18.61 -12.20 -5.62
C LEU A 4 -19.92 -12.16 -4.83
N ASP A 5 -20.29 -13.27 -4.19
CA ASP A 5 -21.44 -13.29 -3.29
C ASP A 5 -21.11 -12.47 -2.03
N THR A 6 -22.05 -11.60 -1.66
CA THR A 6 -21.93 -10.66 -0.54
C THR A 6 -23.20 -10.61 0.32
N LYS A 7 -24.17 -11.51 0.08
CA LYS A 7 -25.45 -11.52 0.81
C LYS A 7 -25.30 -11.97 2.26
N GLU A 8 -24.43 -12.93 2.51
CA GLU A 8 -24.11 -13.48 3.83
C GLU A 8 -22.60 -13.35 4.08
N PRO A 9 -22.12 -12.14 4.44
CA PRO A 9 -20.69 -11.88 4.52
C PRO A 9 -20.06 -12.65 5.68
N ASN A 10 -18.96 -13.34 5.39
CA ASN A 10 -18.16 -14.10 6.36
C ASN A 10 -16.69 -13.67 6.40
N ALA A 11 -16.37 -12.51 5.80
CA ALA A 11 -15.05 -11.90 5.76
C ALA A 11 -15.20 -10.37 5.70
N VAL A 12 -14.19 -9.65 6.19
CA VAL A 12 -14.14 -8.19 6.12
C VAL A 12 -12.94 -7.78 5.27
N VAL A 13 -13.19 -7.21 4.09
CA VAL A 13 -12.15 -6.68 3.20
C VAL A 13 -12.15 -5.15 3.25
N VAL A 14 -11.05 -4.55 3.70
CA VAL A 14 -10.90 -3.10 3.87
C VAL A 14 -9.92 -2.53 2.86
N GLY A 15 -10.43 -1.73 1.93
CA GLY A 15 -9.64 -0.81 1.09
C GLY A 15 -9.93 0.65 1.49
N LEU A 16 -9.48 1.61 0.68
CA LEU A 16 -9.87 3.01 0.88
C LEU A 16 -11.30 3.21 0.38
N SER A 17 -12.26 3.38 1.30
CA SER A 17 -13.67 3.63 0.96
C SER A 17 -14.27 4.72 1.84
N PRO A 18 -13.99 6.01 1.56
CA PRO A 18 -14.45 7.12 2.39
C PRO A 18 -15.96 7.11 2.68
N PRO A 19 -16.87 6.78 1.72
CA PRO A 19 -18.31 6.73 2.00
C PRO A 19 -18.74 5.61 2.97
N HIS A 20 -17.88 4.60 3.20
CA HIS A 20 -18.15 3.46 4.10
C HIS A 20 -17.34 3.53 5.39
N PHE A 21 -16.56 4.59 5.58
CA PHE A 21 -15.81 4.85 6.80
C PHE A 21 -16.63 5.65 7.80
N ASP A 22 -17.87 5.19 8.01
CA ASP A 22 -18.82 5.68 8.98
C ASP A 22 -19.00 4.69 10.14
N TYR A 23 -19.52 5.17 11.27
CA TYR A 23 -19.69 4.34 12.47
C TYR A 23 -20.53 3.08 12.23
N ASN A 24 -21.61 3.18 11.46
CA ASN A 24 -22.52 2.05 11.26
C ASN A 24 -21.85 0.95 10.44
N THR A 25 -21.14 1.31 9.36
CA THR A 25 -20.42 0.35 8.53
C THR A 25 -19.25 -0.29 9.28
N MET A 26 -18.47 0.52 10.01
CA MET A 26 -17.36 0.02 10.82
C MET A 26 -17.83 -0.92 11.94
N ASN A 27 -18.96 -0.60 12.61
CA ASN A 27 -19.50 -1.46 13.66
C ASN A 27 -20.07 -2.78 13.12
N LYS A 28 -20.63 -2.80 11.89
CA LYS A 28 -21.01 -4.04 11.21
C LYS A 28 -19.79 -4.91 10.93
N ALA A 29 -18.73 -4.33 10.39
CA ALA A 29 -17.47 -5.03 10.15
C ALA A 29 -16.88 -5.60 11.45
N PHE A 30 -16.85 -4.79 12.51
CA PHE A 30 -16.40 -5.23 13.85
C PHE A 30 -17.16 -6.46 14.36
N ARG A 31 -18.49 -6.48 14.27
CA ARG A 31 -19.31 -7.63 14.71
C ARG A 31 -19.01 -8.90 13.92
N LEU A 32 -18.83 -8.80 12.60
CA LEU A 32 -18.42 -9.95 11.78
C LEU A 32 -17.07 -10.50 12.24
N ILE A 33 -16.12 -9.63 12.60
CA ILE A 33 -14.80 -10.05 13.08
C ILE A 33 -14.93 -10.77 14.44
N LEU A 34 -15.78 -10.29 15.35
CA LEU A 34 -16.07 -10.99 16.61
C LEU A 34 -16.71 -12.37 16.39
N ASP A 35 -17.51 -12.51 15.34
CA ASP A 35 -18.11 -13.79 14.93
C ASP A 35 -17.10 -14.71 14.20
N GLY A 36 -15.83 -14.30 14.10
CA GLY A 36 -14.73 -15.10 13.54
C GLY A 36 -14.38 -14.80 12.08
N ALA A 37 -14.99 -13.78 11.46
CA ALA A 37 -14.67 -13.39 10.09
C ALA A 37 -13.21 -12.86 10.00
N PRO A 38 -12.41 -13.29 9.00
CA PRO A 38 -11.08 -12.76 8.81
C PRO A 38 -11.13 -11.29 8.40
N LEU A 39 -10.24 -10.49 8.99
CA LEU A 39 -9.98 -9.11 8.58
C LEU A 39 -8.86 -9.09 7.55
N ILE A 40 -9.17 -8.62 6.35
CA ILE A 40 -8.25 -8.54 5.19
C ILE A 40 -8.11 -7.07 4.81
N ALA A 41 -6.89 -6.54 4.83
CA ALA A 41 -6.61 -5.17 4.42
C ALA A 41 -5.90 -5.14 3.06
N ILE A 42 -6.37 -4.32 2.12
CA ILE A 42 -5.68 -4.14 0.84
C ILE A 42 -4.30 -3.51 1.08
N HIS A 43 -4.21 -2.50 1.95
CA HIS A 43 -2.96 -1.94 2.46
C HIS A 43 -3.26 -1.13 3.73
N LYS A 44 -2.22 -0.74 4.49
CA LYS A 44 -2.37 0.03 5.74
C LYS A 44 -1.74 1.43 5.67
N ALA A 45 -1.80 2.06 4.50
CA ALA A 45 -1.26 3.41 4.32
C ALA A 45 -1.92 4.38 5.31
N ARG A 46 -1.09 5.18 5.98
CA ARG A 46 -1.54 6.16 7.00
C ARG A 46 -2.37 7.27 6.37
N TYR A 47 -1.91 7.78 5.24
CA TYR A 47 -2.50 8.89 4.50
C TYR A 47 -2.12 8.83 3.02
N TYR A 48 -2.79 9.65 2.22
CA TYR A 48 -2.48 9.92 0.82
C TYR A 48 -2.64 11.41 0.52
N GLN A 49 -2.00 11.89 -0.55
CA GLN A 49 -2.07 13.29 -0.98
C GLN A 49 -3.24 13.50 -1.95
N THR A 50 -4.02 14.56 -1.73
CA THR A 50 -5.08 15.03 -2.63
C THR A 50 -4.81 16.49 -3.05
N SER A 51 -5.65 17.04 -3.92
CA SER A 51 -5.65 18.47 -4.23
C SER A 51 -5.93 19.36 -3.01
N GLY A 52 -6.66 18.84 -2.01
CA GLY A 52 -6.98 19.54 -0.76
C GLY A 52 -5.96 19.34 0.36
N GLY A 53 -4.86 18.63 0.11
CA GLY A 53 -3.87 18.27 1.13
C GLY A 53 -3.89 16.78 1.51
N LEU A 54 -3.31 16.46 2.67
CA LEU A 54 -3.28 15.10 3.18
C LEU A 54 -4.67 14.62 3.59
N SER A 55 -5.01 13.39 3.21
CA SER A 55 -6.25 12.71 3.57
C SER A 55 -5.95 11.35 4.19
N LEU A 56 -6.82 10.89 5.09
CA LEU A 56 -6.65 9.61 5.78
C LEU A 56 -6.66 8.45 4.77
N GLY A 57 -5.69 7.55 4.90
CA GLY A 57 -5.68 6.29 4.16
C GLY A 57 -6.61 5.27 4.82
N PRO A 58 -6.61 4.01 4.35
CA PRO A 58 -7.35 2.93 5.00
C PRO A 58 -6.71 2.47 6.31
N GLY A 59 -5.41 2.72 6.52
CA GLY A 59 -4.65 2.27 7.70
C GLY A 59 -5.31 2.59 9.04
N PRO A 60 -5.71 3.85 9.31
CA PRO A 60 -6.42 4.22 10.54
C PRO A 60 -7.68 3.39 10.81
N PHE A 61 -8.46 3.07 9.77
CA PHE A 61 -9.70 2.30 9.91
C PHE A 61 -9.43 0.81 10.11
N VAL A 62 -8.43 0.26 9.42
CA VAL A 62 -7.95 -1.11 9.66
C VAL A 62 -7.45 -1.26 11.09
N THR A 63 -6.58 -0.34 11.54
CA THR A 63 -6.05 -0.36 12.90
C THR A 63 -7.15 -0.19 13.95
N GLY A 64 -8.18 0.61 13.67
CA GLY A 64 -9.34 0.73 14.55
C GLY A 64 -10.09 -0.60 14.74
N LEU A 65 -10.27 -1.38 13.66
CA LEU A 65 -10.89 -2.71 13.74
C LEU A 65 -9.99 -3.73 14.44
N GLU A 66 -8.69 -3.73 14.12
CA GLU A 66 -7.69 -4.57 14.81
C GLU A 66 -7.70 -4.33 16.32
N TYR A 67 -7.69 -3.06 16.73
CA TYR A 67 -7.72 -2.67 18.12
C TYR A 67 -9.04 -3.06 18.80
N ALA A 68 -10.17 -2.82 18.15
CA ALA A 68 -11.48 -3.11 18.73
C ALA A 68 -11.73 -4.61 18.93
N ALA A 69 -11.24 -5.46 18.01
CA ALA A 69 -11.45 -6.90 18.03
C ALA A 69 -10.27 -7.71 18.58
N ASP A 70 -9.16 -7.07 18.96
CA ASP A 70 -7.91 -7.72 19.38
C ASP A 70 -7.39 -8.75 18.35
N VAL A 71 -7.39 -8.35 17.07
CA VAL A 71 -6.91 -9.17 15.95
C VAL A 71 -5.88 -8.42 15.10
N GLN A 72 -5.22 -9.12 14.19
CA GLN A 72 -4.37 -8.51 13.17
C GLN A 72 -4.93 -8.76 11.78
N ALA A 73 -4.96 -7.72 10.94
CA ALA A 73 -5.42 -7.84 9.57
C ALA A 73 -4.41 -8.62 8.72
N THR A 74 -4.90 -9.49 7.84
CA THR A 74 -4.10 -10.02 6.74
C THR A 74 -3.94 -8.92 5.68
N VAL A 75 -2.74 -8.34 5.59
CA VAL A 75 -2.43 -7.31 4.58
C VAL A 75 -2.01 -7.99 3.29
N VAL A 76 -2.68 -7.68 2.17
CA VAL A 76 -2.41 -8.34 0.87
C VAL A 76 -1.67 -7.48 -0.15
N GLY A 77 -1.60 -6.17 0.08
CA GLY A 77 -0.88 -5.22 -0.77
C GLY A 77 0.45 -4.77 -0.21
N LYS A 78 0.90 -3.60 -0.64
CA LYS A 78 2.14 -2.96 -0.16
C LYS A 78 2.18 -2.83 1.38
N PRO A 79 3.33 -3.05 2.04
CA PRO A 79 4.66 -3.37 1.49
C PRO A 79 4.95 -4.87 1.29
N GLN A 80 3.94 -5.75 1.27
CA GLN A 80 4.20 -7.19 1.19
C GLN A 80 4.93 -7.56 -0.10
N ALA A 81 6.06 -8.28 0.00
CA ALA A 81 6.84 -8.69 -1.17
C ALA A 81 6.01 -9.46 -2.20
N SER A 82 5.06 -10.26 -1.73
CA SER A 82 4.13 -11.02 -2.57
C SER A 82 3.23 -10.13 -3.44
N PHE A 83 2.96 -8.88 -3.05
CA PHE A 83 2.23 -7.92 -3.89
C PHE A 83 3.05 -7.54 -5.13
N PHE A 84 4.32 -7.17 -4.93
CA PHE A 84 5.22 -6.80 -6.01
C PHE A 84 5.51 -7.98 -6.93
N GLN A 85 5.79 -9.15 -6.34
CA GLN A 85 6.06 -10.37 -7.09
C GLN A 85 4.87 -10.85 -7.91
N LYS A 86 3.62 -10.48 -7.56
CA LYS A 86 2.43 -10.79 -8.36
C LYS A 86 2.29 -9.89 -9.59
N ALA A 87 2.95 -8.73 -9.63
CA ALA A 87 2.88 -7.80 -10.76
C ALA A 87 3.83 -8.17 -11.92
N LEU A 88 4.87 -8.97 -11.66
CA LEU A 88 5.93 -9.29 -12.61
C LEU A 88 5.66 -10.47 -13.58
N PRO A 89 4.88 -11.52 -13.24
CA PRO A 89 4.73 -12.68 -14.12
C PRO A 89 4.19 -12.35 -15.52
N SER A 90 3.34 -11.33 -15.64
CA SER A 90 2.80 -10.88 -16.93
C SER A 90 3.82 -10.17 -17.82
N THR A 91 4.94 -9.71 -17.27
CA THR A 91 5.99 -9.02 -18.02
C THR A 91 7.14 -9.94 -18.43
N GLY A 92 7.25 -11.13 -17.82
CA GLY A 92 8.37 -12.05 -18.01
C GLY A 92 9.66 -11.60 -17.29
N CYS A 93 9.63 -10.51 -16.53
CA CYS A 93 10.79 -9.99 -15.81
C CYS A 93 10.93 -10.65 -14.43
N GLN A 94 12.18 -10.84 -14.00
CA GLN A 94 12.50 -11.14 -12.60
C GLN A 94 12.51 -9.85 -11.77
N PRO A 95 12.36 -9.92 -10.43
CA PRO A 95 12.37 -8.73 -9.57
C PRO A 95 13.58 -7.82 -9.77
N HIS A 96 14.78 -8.40 -9.91
CA HIS A 96 16.03 -7.65 -10.12
C HIS A 96 16.11 -6.93 -11.46
N GLN A 97 15.17 -7.20 -12.39
CA GLN A 97 15.05 -6.55 -13.70
C GLN A 97 13.94 -5.50 -13.70
N ALA A 98 13.33 -5.22 -12.55
CA ALA A 98 12.22 -4.30 -12.42
C ALA A 98 12.53 -3.16 -11.44
N ILE A 99 11.89 -2.02 -11.66
CA ILE A 99 12.05 -0.80 -10.86
C ILE A 99 10.67 -0.34 -10.42
N MET A 100 10.53 -0.04 -9.13
CA MET A 100 9.35 0.62 -8.57
C MET A 100 9.63 2.12 -8.43
N ILE A 101 8.72 2.97 -8.92
CA ILE A 101 8.75 4.42 -8.69
C ILE A 101 7.56 4.77 -7.82
N GLY A 102 7.78 5.40 -6.67
CA GLY A 102 6.71 5.72 -5.72
C GLY A 102 7.03 6.92 -4.83
N ASP A 103 5.99 7.45 -4.18
CA ASP A 103 6.09 8.56 -3.23
C ASP A 103 6.04 8.11 -1.76
N ASP A 104 5.85 6.80 -1.50
CA ASP A 104 5.97 6.20 -0.18
C ASP A 104 7.30 5.46 -0.01
N ALA A 105 8.18 5.99 0.85
CA ALA A 105 9.44 5.33 1.16
C ALA A 105 9.25 3.89 1.69
N ARG A 106 8.23 3.62 2.51
CA ARG A 106 8.03 2.30 3.12
C ARG A 106 7.22 1.37 2.24
N ASP A 107 6.03 1.84 1.85
CA ASP A 107 5.05 1.00 1.17
C ASP A 107 5.46 0.73 -0.28
N ASP A 108 6.01 1.71 -1.00
CA ASP A 108 6.43 1.55 -2.39
C ASP A 108 7.87 1.06 -2.47
N VAL A 109 8.79 1.90 -2.01
CA VAL A 109 10.22 1.74 -2.28
C VAL A 109 10.82 0.62 -1.42
N GLY A 110 10.63 0.67 -0.11
CA GLY A 110 11.08 -0.38 0.80
C GLY A 110 10.42 -1.73 0.52
N GLY A 111 9.11 -1.73 0.23
CA GLY A 111 8.38 -2.94 -0.17
C GLY A 111 8.95 -3.58 -1.44
N ALA A 112 9.22 -2.78 -2.48
CA ALA A 112 9.80 -3.25 -3.73
C ALA A 112 11.25 -3.74 -3.56
N GLN A 113 12.08 -3.02 -2.79
CA GLN A 113 13.45 -3.43 -2.49
C GLN A 113 13.50 -4.76 -1.74
N ASN A 114 12.61 -4.96 -0.77
CA ASN A 114 12.46 -6.25 -0.08
C ASN A 114 11.99 -7.38 -1.00
N ALA A 115 11.29 -7.05 -2.10
CA ALA A 115 10.90 -8.00 -3.14
C ALA A 115 12.02 -8.29 -4.15
N GLY A 116 13.17 -7.59 -4.07
CA GLY A 116 14.32 -7.75 -4.96
C GLY A 116 14.35 -6.78 -6.15
N MET A 117 13.52 -5.74 -6.15
CA MET A 117 13.49 -4.69 -7.18
C MET A 117 14.39 -3.50 -6.81
N LEU A 118 14.75 -2.66 -7.77
CA LEU A 118 15.20 -1.29 -7.45
C LEU A 118 14.00 -0.41 -7.09
N GLY A 119 14.20 0.54 -6.19
CA GLY A 119 13.16 1.48 -5.77
C GLY A 119 13.63 2.93 -5.92
N ILE A 120 12.87 3.72 -6.67
CA ILE A 120 13.07 5.17 -6.84
C ILE A 120 11.99 5.91 -6.05
N LEU A 121 12.42 6.76 -5.11
CA LEU A 121 11.54 7.62 -4.33
C LEU A 121 11.39 8.98 -5.03
N VAL A 122 10.15 9.38 -5.35
CA VAL A 122 9.87 10.70 -5.92
C VAL A 122 9.39 11.68 -4.84
N LYS A 123 9.87 12.93 -4.88
CA LYS A 123 9.49 13.98 -3.92
C LYS A 123 8.14 14.67 -4.23
N THR A 124 7.34 14.07 -5.10
CA THR A 124 5.95 14.48 -5.36
C THR A 124 4.98 13.76 -4.41
N GLY A 125 3.70 14.14 -4.42
CA GLY A 125 2.66 13.41 -3.69
C GLY A 125 2.79 13.54 -2.17
N LYS A 126 2.79 12.41 -1.46
CA LYS A 126 2.80 12.38 0.00
C LYS A 126 4.19 12.38 0.63
N TYR A 127 5.25 12.33 -0.17
CA TYR A 127 6.64 12.43 0.30
C TYR A 127 6.83 13.63 1.23
N ARG A 128 7.60 13.45 2.29
CA ARG A 128 8.09 14.52 3.17
C ARG A 128 9.61 14.43 3.28
N ALA A 129 10.25 15.58 3.50
CA ALA A 129 11.71 15.63 3.67
C ALA A 129 12.16 14.68 4.80
N GLY A 130 13.16 13.84 4.50
CA GLY A 130 13.64 12.79 5.41
C GLY A 130 12.88 11.46 5.29
N ASP A 131 11.91 11.33 4.37
CA ASP A 131 11.26 10.04 4.10
C ASP A 131 12.25 9.00 3.57
N GLU A 132 13.25 9.43 2.79
CA GLU A 132 14.34 8.61 2.26
C GLU A 132 15.17 7.93 3.36
N GLU A 133 15.18 8.49 4.57
CA GLU A 133 15.91 7.95 5.73
C GLU A 133 15.07 6.93 6.53
N LYS A 134 13.78 6.75 6.19
CA LYS A 134 12.86 5.88 6.95
C LYS A 134 13.02 4.39 6.64
N ILE A 135 13.86 4.03 5.68
CA ILE A 135 14.11 2.65 5.25
C ILE A 135 15.62 2.37 5.19
N SER A 136 15.99 1.09 5.36
CA SER A 136 17.35 0.60 5.20
C SER A 136 17.32 -0.75 4.48
N PRO A 137 18.04 -0.94 3.36
CA PRO A 137 18.80 0.09 2.64
C PRO A 137 17.92 1.24 2.15
N GLY A 138 18.51 2.41 1.96
CA GLY A 138 17.82 3.58 1.40
C GLY A 138 17.33 3.33 -0.04
N PRO A 139 16.51 4.25 -0.60
CA PRO A 139 16.11 4.20 -2.01
C PRO A 139 17.34 4.10 -2.92
N TYR A 140 17.21 3.38 -4.05
CA TYR A 140 18.26 3.37 -5.09
C TYR A 140 18.51 4.79 -5.63
N LEU A 141 17.45 5.57 -5.78
CA LEU A 141 17.48 6.98 -6.15
C LEU A 141 16.35 7.72 -5.44
N THR A 142 16.60 8.95 -5.01
CA THR A 142 15.56 9.91 -4.64
C THR A 142 15.62 11.10 -5.59
N CYS A 143 14.53 11.39 -6.31
CA CYS A 143 14.47 12.47 -7.31
C CYS A 143 13.21 13.32 -7.15
N ASP A 144 13.17 14.50 -7.76
CA ASP A 144 12.12 15.47 -7.45
C ASP A 144 10.77 15.12 -8.07
N SER A 145 10.76 14.31 -9.15
CA SER A 145 9.53 13.98 -9.87
C SER A 145 9.62 12.68 -10.68
N PHE A 146 8.47 12.18 -11.14
CA PHE A 146 8.39 11.02 -12.03
C PHE A 146 9.14 11.20 -13.38
N PRO A 147 9.04 12.35 -14.09
CA PRO A 147 9.83 12.57 -15.30
C PRO A 147 11.34 12.41 -15.07
N GLN A 148 11.87 12.95 -13.98
CA GLN A 148 13.30 12.78 -13.65
C GLN A 148 13.66 11.31 -13.38
N ALA A 149 12.76 10.54 -12.77
CA ALA A 149 12.97 9.10 -12.58
C ALA A 149 13.05 8.38 -13.94
N VAL A 150 12.18 8.73 -14.89
CA VAL A 150 12.18 8.16 -16.24
C VAL A 150 13.48 8.51 -16.98
N ASP A 151 13.90 9.77 -16.94
CA ASP A 151 15.16 10.22 -17.57
C ASP A 151 16.37 9.46 -17.01
N HIS A 152 16.41 9.26 -15.69
CA HIS A 152 17.48 8.49 -15.04
C HIS A 152 17.51 7.04 -15.53
N ILE A 153 16.35 6.38 -15.61
CA ILE A 153 16.23 5.00 -16.08
C ILE A 153 16.74 4.88 -17.52
N LEU A 154 16.30 5.77 -18.41
CA LEU A 154 16.68 5.74 -19.83
C LEU A 154 18.18 6.01 -20.05
N GLN A 155 18.83 6.76 -19.16
CA GLN A 155 20.25 7.10 -19.28
C GLN A 155 21.20 6.06 -18.69
N HIS A 156 20.77 5.30 -17.69
CA HIS A 156 21.69 4.48 -16.88
C HIS A 156 21.32 3.00 -16.80
N LEU A 157 20.08 2.61 -17.14
CA LEU A 157 19.55 1.26 -16.88
C LEU A 157 18.94 0.59 -18.10
N VAL A 158 18.91 1.28 -19.26
CA VAL A 158 18.51 0.77 -20.56
C VAL A 158 19.72 0.82 -21.50
#